data_AF-A0AAD6WHN6-F1
#
_entry.id   AF-A0AAD6WHN6-F1
#
_cell.length_a   1.000
_cell.length_b   1.000
_cell.length_c   1.000
_cell.angle_alpha   90.00
_cell.angle_beta   90.00
_cell.angle_gamma   90.00
#
_symmetry.space_group_name_H-M   'P 1'
#
loop_
_entity.id
_entity.type
_entity.pdbx_description
1 polymer ?
#
loop_
_entity_poly.entity_id
_entity_poly.type
_entity_poly.pdbx_seq_one_letter_code
_entity_poly.pdbx_strand_id
1 'polypeptide(L)'
;MEVEGQNTAINITVKFSGRSIPISVSLDSKIKDVKSLLQPLTNVLPRGQKLIFKGKLLVDGMTLRESEVTNGAKVMLMASQGLHQGDGPILKDAKTRPISRANTSSNKTVNEKIGVLFDKNRVERWKVTGVIGLAGCNLKAIPEEVWTCGPSTRVLDISNNVILDVPAQIGCLSSMQKFLLNGNGMSDECIKWKGLTSLKHLTVLSVSHNKLSTLPSELGALCSLRQLHVSNNKLSSLPMEIGLLTQLEVLKVNNNRISNVPMCIGDCSSLAEVIFSVSPPILCGGGST
;
A
#
# COMPACT_ATOMS: atom_id res chain seq x y z
N MET A 1 -50.69 2.19 7.73
CA MET A 1 -50.02 1.28 8.69
C MET A 1 -48.55 1.27 8.33
N GLU A 2 -47.79 2.17 8.94
CA GLU A 2 -46.33 2.16 8.88
C GLU A 2 -45.84 1.00 9.76
N VAL A 3 -45.03 0.12 9.18
CA VAL A 3 -44.30 -0.90 9.95
C VAL A 3 -42.87 -0.36 10.07
N GLU A 4 -42.59 0.29 11.20
CA GLU A 4 -41.23 0.63 11.62
C GLU A 4 -40.43 -0.67 11.82
N GLY A 5 -39.57 -1.00 10.85
CA GLY A 5 -38.53 -2.00 11.05
C GLY A 5 -37.50 -1.44 12.02
N GLN A 6 -37.56 -1.85 13.28
CA GLN A 6 -36.54 -1.53 14.29
C GLN A 6 -35.16 -2.00 13.79
N ASN A 7 -34.35 -1.04 13.33
CA ASN A 7 -32.96 -1.26 12.94
C ASN A 7 -32.12 -1.47 14.22
N THR A 8 -32.18 -2.68 14.77
CA THR A 8 -31.54 -3.05 16.03
C THR A 8 -30.03 -3.21 15.82
N ALA A 9 -29.29 -2.15 16.13
CA ALA A 9 -27.83 -2.21 16.20
C ALA A 9 -27.42 -3.19 17.30
N ILE A 10 -26.50 -4.09 16.96
CA ILE A 10 -25.88 -5.04 17.88
C ILE A 10 -24.39 -4.72 18.04
N ASN A 11 -23.88 -4.96 19.23
CA ASN A 11 -22.47 -4.83 19.55
C ASN A 11 -21.81 -6.20 19.46
N ILE A 12 -20.79 -6.34 18.63
CA ILE A 12 -20.01 -7.57 18.52
C ILE A 12 -18.54 -7.27 18.77
N THR A 13 -17.80 -8.28 19.25
CA THR A 13 -16.36 -8.19 19.48
C THR A 13 -15.62 -9.04 18.46
N VAL A 14 -14.77 -8.41 17.64
CA VAL A 14 -13.93 -9.12 16.68
C VAL A 14 -12.55 -9.38 17.28
N LYS A 15 -12.15 -10.64 17.36
CA LYS A 15 -10.83 -11.07 17.82
C LYS A 15 -9.88 -11.15 16.62
N PHE A 16 -8.80 -10.37 16.66
CA PHE A 16 -7.80 -10.33 15.59
C PHE A 16 -6.39 -10.13 16.17
N SER A 17 -5.45 -11.02 15.83
CA SER A 17 -4.04 -10.92 16.23
C SER A 17 -3.81 -10.60 17.72
N GLY A 18 -4.54 -11.28 18.61
CA GLY A 18 -4.48 -11.08 20.07
C GLY A 18 -5.25 -9.88 20.61
N ARG A 19 -5.80 -9.02 19.74
CA ARG A 19 -6.59 -7.83 20.10
C ARG A 19 -8.10 -8.10 20.01
N SER A 20 -8.88 -7.29 20.75
CA SER A 20 -10.35 -7.31 20.73
C SER A 20 -10.85 -5.98 20.18
N ILE A 21 -11.62 -6.03 19.09
CA ILE A 21 -12.11 -4.84 18.39
C ILE A 21 -13.64 -4.83 18.55
N PRO A 22 -14.20 -3.97 19.42
CA PRO A 22 -15.65 -3.81 19.53
C PRO A 22 -16.18 -3.04 18.32
N ILE A 23 -17.25 -3.54 17.69
CA ILE A 23 -17.94 -2.85 16.60
C ILE A 23 -19.46 -2.92 16.82
N SER A 24 -20.15 -1.84 16.44
CA SER A 24 -21.61 -1.74 16.47
C SER A 24 -22.13 -1.80 15.03
N VAL A 25 -22.98 -2.79 14.73
CA VAL A 25 -23.47 -3.10 13.38
C VAL A 25 -24.93 -3.55 13.43
N SER A 26 -25.70 -3.33 12.37
CA SER A 26 -27.09 -3.81 12.29
C SER A 26 -27.13 -5.32 12.02
N LEU A 27 -28.10 -6.04 12.61
CA LEU A 27 -28.33 -7.46 12.36
C LEU A 27 -28.55 -7.80 10.87
N ASP A 28 -29.05 -6.85 10.09
CA ASP A 28 -29.34 -7.05 8.67
C ASP A 28 -28.16 -6.66 7.77
N SER A 29 -27.04 -6.18 8.36
CA SER A 29 -25.80 -5.92 7.62
C SER A 29 -25.22 -7.22 7.07
N LYS A 30 -24.75 -7.18 5.82
CA LYS A 30 -24.10 -8.33 5.20
C LYS A 30 -22.68 -8.49 5.71
N ILE A 31 -22.18 -9.71 5.67
CA ILE A 31 -20.81 -10.02 6.10
C ILE A 31 -19.77 -9.22 5.29
N LYS A 32 -20.00 -8.95 4.00
CA LYS A 32 -19.13 -8.08 3.20
C LYS A 32 -19.02 -6.65 3.76
N ASP A 33 -20.08 -6.13 4.36
CA ASP A 33 -20.13 -4.78 4.90
C ASP A 33 -19.39 -4.74 6.25
N VAL A 34 -19.55 -5.79 7.06
CA VAL A 34 -18.78 -6.00 8.29
C VAL A 34 -17.28 -6.12 7.98
N LYS A 35 -16.90 -6.86 6.93
CA LYS A 35 -15.49 -6.94 6.49
C LYS A 35 -14.95 -5.58 6.07
N SER A 36 -15.77 -4.78 5.38
CA SER A 36 -15.40 -3.43 4.97
C SER A 36 -15.21 -2.51 6.18
N LEU A 37 -16.04 -2.62 7.21
CA LEU A 37 -15.91 -1.88 8.47
C LEU A 37 -14.63 -2.25 9.25
N LEU A 38 -14.24 -3.53 9.21
CA LEU A 38 -13.05 -4.03 9.90
C LEU A 38 -11.74 -3.68 9.19
N GLN A 39 -11.77 -3.35 7.91
CA GLN A 39 -10.58 -3.02 7.13
C GLN A 39 -9.73 -1.91 7.77
N PRO A 40 -10.24 -0.70 8.09
CA PRO A 40 -9.43 0.35 8.71
C PRO A 40 -8.91 -0.01 10.10
N LEU A 41 -9.62 -0.88 10.83
CA LEU A 41 -9.27 -1.27 12.20
C LEU A 41 -8.21 -2.37 12.26
N THR A 42 -8.12 -3.19 11.21
CA THR A 42 -7.25 -4.38 11.15
C THR A 42 -6.13 -4.25 10.14
N ASN A 43 -6.22 -3.28 9.22
CA ASN A 43 -5.36 -3.13 8.05
C ASN A 43 -5.35 -4.38 7.13
N VAL A 44 -6.40 -5.21 7.18
CA VAL A 44 -6.59 -6.38 6.33
C VAL A 44 -7.66 -6.08 5.29
N LEU A 45 -7.35 -6.27 4.00
CA LEU A 45 -8.34 -6.09 2.93
C LEU A 45 -9.51 -7.07 3.07
N PRO A 46 -10.77 -6.69 2.75
CA PRO A 46 -11.94 -7.57 2.87
C PRO A 46 -11.77 -8.97 2.24
N ARG A 47 -11.06 -9.07 1.10
CA ARG A 47 -10.73 -10.35 0.44
C ARG A 47 -9.85 -11.28 1.28
N GLY A 48 -8.97 -10.71 2.10
CA GLY A 48 -8.09 -11.45 3.00
C GLY A 48 -8.73 -11.73 4.36
N GLN A 49 -9.93 -11.21 4.62
CA GLN A 49 -10.65 -11.40 5.88
C GLN A 49 -11.52 -12.66 5.83
N LYS A 50 -11.24 -13.61 6.71
CA LYS A 50 -12.10 -14.76 6.99
C LYS A 50 -12.71 -14.59 8.38
N LEU A 51 -13.99 -14.23 8.42
CA LEU A 51 -14.75 -14.09 9.67
C LEU A 51 -15.32 -15.46 10.05
N ILE A 52 -15.08 -15.87 11.29
CA ILE A 52 -15.47 -17.18 11.82
C ILE A 52 -16.30 -16.96 13.09
N PHE A 53 -17.48 -17.54 13.14
CA PHE A 53 -18.35 -17.51 14.32
C PHE A 53 -18.86 -18.92 14.63
N LYS A 54 -18.74 -19.35 15.89
CA LYS A 54 -19.09 -20.72 16.35
C LYS A 54 -18.53 -21.83 15.43
N GLY A 55 -17.29 -21.67 14.95
CA GLY A 55 -16.62 -22.63 14.06
C GLY A 55 -17.07 -22.59 12.59
N LYS A 56 -18.02 -21.73 12.21
CA LYS A 56 -18.50 -21.56 10.82
C LYS A 56 -17.85 -20.34 10.17
N LEU A 57 -17.41 -20.49 8.91
CA LEU A 57 -16.96 -19.38 8.08
C LEU A 57 -18.17 -18.56 7.60
N LEU A 58 -18.14 -17.26 7.86
CA LEU A 58 -19.18 -16.33 7.44
C LEU A 58 -18.96 -15.91 5.98
N VAL A 59 -20.00 -16.05 5.16
CA VAL A 59 -19.96 -15.80 3.71
C VAL A 59 -20.48 -14.40 3.40
N ASP A 60 -19.85 -13.70 2.46
CA ASP A 60 -20.10 -12.29 2.11
C ASP A 60 -21.56 -11.94 1.81
N GLY A 61 -22.32 -12.89 1.25
CA GLY A 61 -23.72 -12.70 0.92
C GLY A 61 -24.69 -12.79 2.09
N MET A 62 -24.29 -13.46 3.18
CA MET A 62 -25.13 -13.67 4.36
C MET A 62 -25.26 -12.40 5.19
N THR A 63 -26.38 -12.25 5.89
CA THR A 63 -26.52 -11.24 6.94
C THR A 63 -26.00 -11.76 8.28
N LEU A 64 -25.76 -10.85 9.24
CA LEU A 64 -25.42 -11.24 10.62
C LEU A 64 -26.55 -12.06 11.26
N ARG A 65 -27.81 -11.72 10.95
CA ARG A 65 -29.01 -12.47 11.35
C ARG A 65 -28.99 -13.91 10.81
N GLU A 66 -28.77 -14.09 9.51
CA GLU A 66 -28.66 -15.41 8.87
C GLU A 66 -27.46 -16.22 9.40
N SER A 67 -26.43 -15.53 9.87
CA SER A 67 -25.23 -16.12 10.46
C SER A 67 -25.38 -16.44 11.96
N GLU A 68 -26.58 -16.25 12.53
CA GLU A 68 -26.88 -16.41 13.96
C GLU A 68 -26.00 -15.55 14.90
N VAL A 69 -25.44 -14.45 14.40
CA VAL A 69 -24.60 -13.55 15.19
C VAL A 69 -25.51 -12.63 16.01
N THR A 70 -25.43 -12.71 17.33
CA THR A 70 -26.25 -11.94 18.26
C THR A 70 -25.48 -10.80 18.93
N ASN A 71 -26.20 -9.91 19.61
CA ASN A 71 -25.58 -8.91 20.49
C ASN A 71 -24.65 -9.57 21.52
N GLY A 72 -23.45 -9.01 21.69
CA GLY A 72 -22.38 -9.54 22.53
C GLY A 72 -21.53 -10.66 21.91
N ALA A 73 -21.80 -11.06 20.65
CA ALA A 73 -21.09 -12.16 20.01
C ALA A 73 -19.58 -11.89 19.85
N LYS A 74 -18.78 -12.95 20.01
CA LYS A 74 -17.35 -12.95 19.71
C LYS A 74 -17.09 -13.60 18.35
N VAL A 75 -16.64 -12.82 17.39
CA VAL A 75 -16.30 -13.28 16.03
C VAL A 75 -14.78 -13.32 15.89
N MET A 76 -14.22 -14.39 15.34
CA MET A 76 -12.80 -14.47 15.05
C MET A 76 -12.52 -13.97 13.63
N LEU A 77 -11.55 -13.09 13.48
CA LEU A 77 -11.02 -12.70 12.18
C LEU A 77 -9.70 -13.43 11.94
N MET A 78 -9.70 -14.34 10.97
CA MET A 78 -8.48 -14.93 10.42
C MET A 78 -8.10 -14.15 9.17
N ALA A 79 -6.92 -13.54 9.18
CA ALA A 79 -6.32 -13.03 7.97
C ALA A 79 -5.41 -14.10 7.38
N SER A 80 -5.42 -14.29 6.06
CA SER A 80 -4.34 -15.03 5.41
C SER A 80 -3.03 -14.29 5.70
N GLN A 81 -2.22 -14.85 6.58
CA GLN A 81 -0.84 -14.41 6.80
C GLN A 81 -0.11 -14.58 5.47
N GLY A 82 0.08 -13.44 4.80
CA GLY A 82 0.69 -13.30 3.51
C GLY A 82 0.95 -11.83 3.29
N LEU A 83 2.11 -11.37 3.77
CA LEU A 83 2.89 -10.41 2.99
C LEU A 83 2.90 -10.95 1.56
N HIS A 84 2.22 -10.28 0.63
CA HIS A 84 2.15 -10.61 -0.79
C HIS A 84 1.60 -12.00 -1.17
N GLN A 85 0.37 -12.00 -1.66
CA GLN A 85 -0.08 -12.77 -2.83
C GLN A 85 -1.35 -12.02 -3.30
N GLY A 86 -1.34 -11.33 -4.42
CA GLY A 86 -1.17 -11.95 -5.73
C GLY A 86 -2.57 -12.29 -6.24
N ASP A 87 -3.25 -11.28 -6.76
CA ASP A 87 -4.26 -11.43 -7.81
C ASP A 87 -4.30 -10.10 -8.55
N GLY A 88 -3.56 -10.08 -9.66
CA GLY A 88 -3.66 -9.07 -10.69
C GLY A 88 -5.00 -9.18 -11.45
N PRO A 89 -5.25 -8.30 -12.42
CA PRO A 89 -6.51 -8.26 -13.13
C PRO A 89 -6.75 -9.59 -13.87
N ILE A 90 -8.02 -10.01 -13.88
CA ILE A 90 -8.50 -11.13 -14.69
C ILE A 90 -8.17 -10.83 -16.16
N LEU A 91 -7.11 -11.42 -16.69
CA LEU A 91 -6.97 -11.60 -18.12
C LEU A 91 -8.05 -12.60 -18.52
N LYS A 92 -9.09 -12.11 -19.18
CA LYS A 92 -9.98 -12.99 -19.93
C LYS A 92 -9.13 -13.71 -20.96
N ASP A 93 -8.82 -14.97 -20.69
CA ASP A 93 -8.69 -16.03 -21.68
C ASP A 93 -8.69 -17.39 -20.96
N ALA A 94 -9.83 -17.71 -20.36
CA ALA A 94 -10.17 -19.11 -20.15
C ALA A 94 -10.79 -19.62 -21.45
N LYS A 95 -10.02 -20.40 -22.23
CA LYS A 95 -10.57 -21.23 -23.31
C LYS A 95 -11.45 -22.31 -22.69
N THR A 96 -12.72 -22.00 -22.47
CA THR A 96 -13.76 -23.03 -22.33
C THR A 96 -14.27 -23.38 -23.72
N ARG A 97 -14.20 -24.67 -24.07
CA ARG A 97 -14.78 -25.21 -25.31
C ARG A 97 -16.28 -24.86 -25.34
N PRO A 98 -16.83 -24.29 -26.43
CA PRO A 98 -18.26 -24.05 -26.51
C PRO A 98 -18.99 -25.36 -26.80
N ILE A 99 -19.99 -25.68 -25.97
CA ILE A 99 -21.11 -26.49 -26.39
C ILE A 99 -21.93 -25.64 -27.36
N SER A 100 -22.12 -26.17 -28.57
CA SER A 100 -22.85 -25.58 -29.67
C SER A 100 -24.33 -25.35 -29.33
N ARG A 101 -24.82 -24.13 -29.54
CA ARG A 101 -26.16 -23.87 -30.08
C ARG A 101 -26.24 -22.49 -30.72
N ALA A 102 -26.83 -22.46 -31.90
CA ALA A 102 -26.78 -21.40 -32.89
C ALA A 102 -27.89 -20.34 -32.75
N ASN A 103 -27.71 -19.26 -33.53
CA ASN A 103 -28.65 -18.21 -33.97
C ASN A 103 -28.96 -17.11 -32.94
N THR A 104 -28.94 -15.79 -33.24
CA THR A 104 -29.06 -15.08 -34.52
C THR A 104 -28.58 -13.62 -34.35
N SER A 105 -27.92 -13.09 -35.39
CA SER A 105 -27.91 -11.70 -35.89
C SER A 105 -28.23 -10.51 -34.94
N SER A 106 -27.29 -9.56 -34.85
CA SER A 106 -27.51 -8.21 -35.39
C SER A 106 -26.23 -7.37 -35.37
N ASN A 107 -25.85 -6.89 -36.56
CA ASN A 107 -24.86 -5.85 -36.78
C ASN A 107 -25.28 -4.57 -36.06
N LYS A 108 -24.35 -3.93 -35.35
CA LYS A 108 -24.26 -2.46 -35.28
C LYS A 108 -22.85 -2.03 -34.90
N THR A 109 -22.11 -1.65 -35.94
CA THR A 109 -21.00 -0.71 -35.92
C THR A 109 -21.35 0.53 -35.09
N VAL A 110 -20.57 0.82 -34.04
CA VAL A 110 -20.49 2.16 -33.45
C VAL A 110 -19.02 2.45 -33.10
N ASN A 111 -18.57 3.56 -33.67
CA ASN A 111 -17.26 4.20 -33.58
C ASN A 111 -16.52 4.03 -32.25
N GLU A 112 -15.25 3.65 -32.39
CA GLU A 112 -14.20 3.80 -31.40
C GLU A 112 -14.05 5.27 -30.97
N LYS A 113 -14.53 5.57 -29.77
CA LYS A 113 -13.85 6.51 -28.89
C LYS A 113 -13.30 5.68 -27.74
N ILE A 114 -11.97 5.56 -27.68
CA ILE A 114 -11.25 5.00 -26.53
C ILE A 114 -11.42 6.00 -25.37
N GLY A 115 -12.60 6.01 -24.77
CA GLY A 115 -12.85 6.59 -23.46
C GLY A 115 -12.49 5.51 -22.46
N VAL A 116 -11.36 5.67 -21.77
CA VAL A 116 -11.00 4.83 -20.61
C VAL A 116 -12.20 4.84 -19.66
N LEU A 117 -12.84 3.68 -19.50
CA LEU A 117 -13.98 3.52 -18.59
C LEU A 117 -13.50 3.75 -17.16
N PHE A 118 -13.75 4.96 -16.66
CA PHE A 118 -13.51 5.34 -15.28
C PHE A 118 -14.37 4.48 -14.35
N ASP A 119 -13.74 3.63 -13.55
CA ASP A 119 -14.40 3.03 -12.39
C ASP A 119 -14.47 4.09 -11.27
N LYS A 120 -15.48 4.97 -11.34
CA LYS A 120 -15.70 6.04 -10.35
C LYS A 120 -15.71 5.50 -8.92
N ASN A 121 -16.22 4.27 -8.74
CA ASN A 121 -16.25 3.59 -7.45
C ASN A 121 -14.85 3.27 -6.89
N ARG A 122 -13.82 3.14 -7.75
CA ARG A 122 -12.43 2.92 -7.30
C ARG A 122 -11.82 4.21 -6.74
N VAL A 123 -11.92 5.30 -7.47
CA VAL A 123 -11.34 6.60 -7.07
C VAL A 123 -12.04 7.14 -5.83
N GLU A 124 -13.36 7.00 -5.75
CA GLU A 124 -14.12 7.36 -4.55
C GLU A 124 -13.65 6.56 -3.33
N ARG A 125 -13.42 5.25 -3.47
CA ARG A 125 -12.85 4.43 -2.40
C ARG A 125 -11.45 4.90 -1.98
N TRP A 126 -10.60 5.27 -2.92
CA TRP A 126 -9.28 5.83 -2.60
C TRP A 126 -9.39 7.15 -1.85
N LYS A 127 -10.32 8.03 -2.23
CA LYS A 127 -10.56 9.30 -1.51
C LYS A 127 -11.07 9.07 -0.10
N VAL A 128 -12.01 8.15 0.10
CA VAL A 128 -12.56 7.82 1.43
C VAL A 128 -11.51 7.14 2.32
N THR A 129 -10.83 6.13 1.80
CA THR A 129 -9.86 5.35 2.58
C THR A 129 -8.51 6.03 2.72
N GLY A 130 -8.16 6.95 1.82
CA GLY A 130 -6.84 7.53 1.69
C GLY A 130 -5.74 6.52 1.35
N VAL A 131 -6.08 5.30 0.93
CA VAL A 131 -5.11 4.23 0.64
C VAL A 131 -5.21 3.83 -0.82
N ILE A 132 -4.08 3.96 -1.53
CA ILE A 132 -3.93 3.57 -2.92
C ILE A 132 -2.89 2.45 -2.95
N GLY A 133 -3.37 1.21 -3.11
CA GLY A 133 -2.53 0.03 -3.27
C GLY A 133 -2.50 -0.42 -4.73
N LEU A 134 -1.37 -0.23 -5.39
CA LEU A 134 -1.11 -0.54 -6.78
C LEU A 134 0.19 -1.35 -6.96
N ALA A 135 0.67 -1.99 -5.89
CA ALA A 135 1.85 -2.82 -5.97
C ALA A 135 1.65 -4.02 -6.90
N GLY A 136 2.67 -4.41 -7.65
CA GLY A 136 2.62 -5.62 -8.50
C GLY A 136 1.63 -5.54 -9.67
N CYS A 137 1.20 -4.34 -10.06
CA CYS A 137 0.19 -4.13 -11.10
C CYS A 137 0.80 -3.97 -12.51
N ASN A 138 2.10 -4.24 -12.67
CA ASN A 138 2.86 -4.10 -13.92
C ASN A 138 2.74 -2.68 -14.55
N LEU A 139 2.69 -1.66 -13.69
CA LEU A 139 2.54 -0.27 -14.09
C LEU A 139 3.85 0.29 -14.66
N LYS A 140 3.74 1.02 -15.77
CA LYS A 140 4.86 1.78 -16.36
C LYS A 140 4.91 3.25 -15.92
N ALA A 141 3.78 3.75 -15.43
CA ALA A 141 3.63 5.11 -14.92
C ALA A 141 2.59 5.11 -13.80
N ILE A 142 2.61 6.15 -12.97
CA ILE A 142 1.56 6.37 -11.97
C ILE A 142 0.27 6.76 -12.72
N PRO A 143 -0.86 6.06 -12.52
CA PRO A 143 -2.10 6.36 -13.20
C PRO A 143 -2.64 7.76 -12.86
N GLU A 144 -3.22 8.46 -13.83
CA GLU A 144 -3.75 9.83 -13.68
C GLU A 144 -4.78 9.96 -12.54
N GLU A 145 -5.53 8.88 -12.27
CA GLU A 145 -6.54 8.86 -11.23
C GLU A 145 -5.95 9.03 -9.82
N VAL A 146 -4.68 8.67 -9.62
CA VAL A 146 -3.97 8.88 -8.34
C VAL A 146 -3.91 10.37 -8.02
N TRP A 147 -3.63 11.21 -9.02
CA TRP A 147 -3.53 12.66 -8.83
C TRP A 147 -4.86 13.29 -8.44
N THR A 148 -5.97 12.74 -8.92
CA THR A 148 -7.32 13.22 -8.57
C THR A 148 -7.69 13.02 -7.09
N CYS A 149 -6.96 12.16 -6.38
CA CYS A 149 -7.16 11.94 -4.94
C CYS A 149 -6.56 13.08 -4.10
N GLY A 150 -5.52 13.75 -4.61
CA GLY A 150 -4.91 14.93 -4.01
C GLY A 150 -4.63 14.75 -2.50
N PRO A 151 -5.04 15.72 -1.65
CA PRO A 151 -4.84 15.65 -0.20
C PRO A 151 -5.55 14.50 0.51
N SER A 152 -6.44 13.76 -0.15
CA SER A 152 -7.12 12.61 0.46
C SER A 152 -6.17 11.42 0.62
N THR A 153 -5.11 11.35 -0.18
CA THR A 153 -4.15 10.24 -0.17
C THR A 153 -3.26 10.31 1.06
N ARG A 154 -3.29 9.26 1.88
CA ARG A 154 -2.42 9.06 3.05
C ARG A 154 -1.37 7.98 2.80
N VAL A 155 -1.70 6.95 2.03
CA VAL A 155 -0.80 5.85 1.71
C VAL A 155 -0.84 5.61 0.21
N LEU A 156 0.33 5.65 -0.43
CA LEU A 156 0.52 5.23 -1.81
C LEU A 156 1.55 4.10 -1.86
N ASP A 157 1.12 2.92 -2.27
CA ASP A 157 1.99 1.77 -2.53
C ASP A 157 1.98 1.43 -4.01
N ILE A 158 3.09 1.70 -4.67
CA ILE A 158 3.34 1.41 -6.08
C ILE A 158 4.55 0.48 -6.25
N SER A 159 4.85 -0.31 -5.21
CA SER A 159 6.00 -1.21 -5.19
C SER A 159 5.89 -2.33 -6.24
N ASN A 160 7.01 -2.91 -6.67
CA ASN A 160 7.08 -4.06 -7.58
C ASN A 160 6.35 -3.80 -8.92
N ASN A 161 6.60 -2.64 -9.52
CA ASN A 161 6.13 -2.28 -10.85
C ASN A 161 7.34 -1.98 -11.76
N VAL A 162 7.11 -1.35 -12.91
CA VAL A 162 8.16 -0.88 -13.83
C VAL A 162 8.00 0.62 -14.10
N ILE A 163 7.73 1.38 -13.03
CA ILE A 163 7.45 2.82 -13.12
C ILE A 163 8.70 3.57 -13.55
N LEU A 164 8.55 4.32 -14.64
CA LEU A 164 9.67 5.02 -15.29
C LEU A 164 9.94 6.41 -14.70
N ASP A 165 8.93 7.06 -14.13
CA ASP A 165 9.03 8.41 -13.59
C ASP A 165 8.06 8.62 -12.42
N VAL A 166 8.53 9.31 -11.39
CA VAL A 166 7.74 9.90 -10.30
C VAL A 166 7.81 11.41 -10.49
N PRO A 167 6.78 12.02 -11.09
CA PRO A 167 6.81 13.41 -11.48
C PRO A 167 6.60 14.35 -10.28
N ALA A 168 6.85 15.64 -10.45
CA ALA A 168 6.72 16.64 -9.37
C ALA A 168 5.28 16.76 -8.83
N GLN A 169 4.29 16.33 -9.62
CA GLN A 169 2.87 16.21 -9.29
C GLN A 169 2.62 15.33 -8.06
N ILE A 170 3.58 14.47 -7.68
CA ILE A 170 3.53 13.74 -6.41
C ILE A 170 3.30 14.66 -5.20
N GLY A 171 3.77 15.91 -5.28
CA GLY A 171 3.58 16.93 -4.25
C GLY A 171 2.12 17.34 -4.03
N CYS A 172 1.22 17.08 -4.98
CA CYS A 172 -0.22 17.34 -4.81
C CYS A 172 -0.89 16.38 -3.82
N LEU A 173 -0.24 15.25 -3.47
CA LEU A 173 -0.71 14.31 -2.46
C LEU A 173 -0.35 14.79 -1.04
N SER A 174 -0.71 16.03 -0.71
CA SER A 174 -0.12 16.80 0.40
C SER A 174 -0.29 16.18 1.79
N SER A 175 -1.29 15.32 2.01
CA SER A 175 -1.50 14.60 3.28
C SER A 175 -0.88 13.20 3.31
N MET A 176 -0.02 12.86 2.33
CA MET A 176 0.59 11.54 2.25
C MET A 176 1.53 11.31 3.44
N GLN A 177 1.30 10.20 4.13
CA GLN A 177 2.04 9.74 5.30
C GLN A 177 3.00 8.61 4.97
N LYS A 178 2.65 7.76 3.99
CA LYS A 178 3.47 6.61 3.59
C LYS A 178 3.55 6.53 2.08
N PHE A 179 4.78 6.48 1.57
CA PHE A 179 5.05 6.28 0.16
C PHE A 179 5.99 5.08 -0.03
N LEU A 180 5.48 4.05 -0.71
CA LEU A 180 6.19 2.81 -0.98
C LEU A 180 6.39 2.67 -2.50
N LEU A 181 7.65 2.73 -2.92
CA LEU A 181 8.11 2.74 -4.32
C LEU A 181 9.15 1.63 -4.56
N ASN A 182 9.11 0.58 -3.74
CA ASN A 182 10.15 -0.45 -3.77
C ASN A 182 10.15 -1.20 -5.10
N GLY A 183 11.28 -1.69 -5.59
CA GLY A 183 11.28 -2.65 -6.69
C GLY A 183 10.71 -2.11 -8.01
N ASN A 184 11.09 -0.90 -8.42
CA ASN A 184 10.71 -0.31 -9.71
C ASN A 184 11.89 -0.17 -10.69
N GLY A 185 13.10 -0.53 -10.24
CA GLY A 185 14.31 -0.40 -11.05
C GLY A 185 14.71 1.05 -11.35
N MET A 186 14.23 2.01 -10.55
CA MET A 186 14.40 3.44 -10.79
C MET A 186 15.84 3.91 -10.60
N SER A 187 16.28 4.82 -11.46
CA SER A 187 17.52 5.61 -11.32
C SER A 187 17.22 7.00 -10.76
N ASP A 188 18.27 7.74 -10.41
CA ASP A 188 18.19 9.04 -9.73
C ASP A 188 17.30 10.06 -10.47
N GLU A 189 17.38 10.11 -11.80
CA GLU A 189 16.63 11.04 -12.66
C GLU A 189 15.12 10.76 -12.74
N CYS A 190 14.72 9.52 -12.44
CA CYS A 190 13.33 9.07 -12.49
C CYS A 190 12.50 9.60 -11.32
N ILE A 191 13.12 10.19 -10.30
CA ILE A 191 12.40 10.74 -9.14
C ILE A 191 12.55 12.25 -9.14
N LYS A 192 11.44 12.98 -9.28
CA LYS A 192 11.43 14.44 -9.13
C LYS A 192 11.36 14.81 -7.66
N TRP A 193 12.50 14.75 -7.00
CA TRP A 193 12.66 14.94 -5.56
C TRP A 193 12.04 16.22 -5.02
N LYS A 194 12.13 17.34 -5.74
CA LYS A 194 11.50 18.62 -5.35
C LYS A 194 9.99 18.49 -5.05
N GLY A 195 9.26 17.70 -5.83
CA GLY A 195 7.84 17.44 -5.58
C GLY A 195 7.62 16.45 -4.44
N LEU A 196 8.51 15.46 -4.28
CA LEU A 196 8.42 14.49 -3.19
C LEU A 196 8.70 15.15 -1.84
N THR A 197 9.71 16.02 -1.75
CA THR A 197 10.16 16.66 -0.50
C THR A 197 9.26 17.82 -0.06
N SER A 198 8.25 18.17 -0.86
CA SER A 198 7.16 19.07 -0.44
C SER A 198 6.13 18.38 0.46
N LEU A 199 6.16 17.05 0.58
CA LEU A 199 5.23 16.25 1.38
C LEU A 199 5.56 16.30 2.87
N LYS A 200 5.13 17.38 3.55
CA LYS A 200 5.50 17.64 4.95
C LYS A 200 4.95 16.65 5.97
N HIS A 201 3.94 15.87 5.62
CA HIS A 201 3.36 14.84 6.49
C HIS A 201 3.94 13.43 6.25
N LEU A 202 4.92 13.28 5.36
CA LEU A 202 5.48 11.98 5.03
C LEU A 202 6.29 11.43 6.21
N THR A 203 5.83 10.30 6.75
CA THR A 203 6.45 9.60 7.89
C THR A 203 7.23 8.37 7.47
N VAL A 204 6.85 7.74 6.35
CA VAL A 204 7.52 6.55 5.81
C VAL A 204 7.81 6.77 4.33
N LEU A 205 9.09 6.71 3.97
CA LEU A 205 9.55 6.67 2.59
C LEU A 205 10.32 5.38 2.36
N SER A 206 9.86 4.58 1.40
CA SER A 206 10.50 3.32 1.04
C SER A 206 10.78 3.31 -0.46
N VAL A 207 12.06 3.40 -0.83
CA VAL A 207 12.56 3.34 -2.22
C VAL A 207 13.57 2.21 -2.37
N SER A 208 13.45 1.16 -1.55
CA SER A 208 14.35 0.00 -1.54
C SER A 208 14.24 -0.82 -2.84
N HIS A 209 15.26 -1.62 -3.15
CA HIS A 209 15.28 -2.45 -4.36
C HIS A 209 15.13 -1.64 -5.66
N ASN A 210 15.79 -0.49 -5.74
CA ASN A 210 15.90 0.31 -6.96
C ASN A 210 17.38 0.37 -7.42
N LYS A 211 17.71 1.29 -8.31
CA LYS A 211 19.06 1.48 -8.84
C LYS A 211 19.62 2.87 -8.47
N LEU A 212 19.15 3.44 -7.36
CA LEU A 212 19.55 4.79 -6.94
C LEU A 212 21.03 4.81 -6.58
N SER A 213 21.78 5.76 -7.13
CA SER A 213 23.20 6.00 -6.83
C SER A 213 23.40 7.10 -5.79
N THR A 214 22.44 8.02 -5.67
CA THR A 214 22.49 9.12 -4.69
C THR A 214 21.11 9.37 -4.09
N LEU A 215 21.11 10.07 -2.94
CA LEU A 215 19.92 10.74 -2.41
C LEU A 215 20.20 12.25 -2.45
N PRO A 216 19.22 13.07 -2.83
CA PRO A 216 19.41 14.51 -2.96
C PRO A 216 19.51 15.22 -1.59
N SER A 217 20.07 16.42 -1.57
CA SER A 217 20.09 17.26 -0.36
C SER A 217 18.69 17.70 0.06
N GLU A 218 17.76 17.87 -0.90
CA GLU A 218 16.37 18.22 -0.63
C GLU A 218 15.65 17.21 0.27
N LEU A 219 16.17 15.99 0.43
CA LEU A 219 15.62 14.97 1.33
C LEU A 219 15.47 15.50 2.77
N GLY A 220 16.38 16.35 3.22
CA GLY A 220 16.34 16.96 4.56
C GLY A 220 15.10 17.83 4.83
N ALA A 221 14.34 18.20 3.78
CA ALA A 221 13.10 18.96 3.93
C ALA A 221 11.91 18.11 4.44
N LEU A 222 12.07 16.79 4.55
CA LEU A 222 11.06 15.86 5.07
C LEU A 222 11.12 15.75 6.60
N CYS A 223 10.92 16.86 7.31
CA CYS A 223 11.12 16.95 8.76
C CYS A 223 10.25 16.02 9.63
N SER A 224 9.16 15.46 9.08
CA SER A 224 8.29 14.48 9.76
C SER A 224 8.62 13.02 9.44
N LEU A 225 9.69 12.77 8.67
CA LEU A 225 10.08 11.42 8.27
C LEU A 225 10.58 10.64 9.48
N ARG A 226 9.95 9.50 9.74
CA ARG A 226 10.29 8.57 10.83
C ARG A 226 11.01 7.34 10.33
N GLN A 227 10.69 6.88 9.12
CA GLN A 227 11.30 5.69 8.55
C GLN A 227 11.76 5.96 7.12
N LEU A 228 13.04 5.70 6.87
CA LEU A 228 13.65 5.77 5.56
C LEU A 228 14.24 4.40 5.19
N HIS A 229 13.67 3.78 4.17
CA HIS A 229 14.10 2.47 3.67
C HIS A 229 14.67 2.62 2.26
N VAL A 230 15.99 2.55 2.14
CA VAL A 230 16.73 2.69 0.87
C VAL A 230 17.65 1.49 0.60
N SER A 231 17.40 0.36 1.28
CA SER A 231 18.18 -0.87 1.13
C SER A 231 18.16 -1.41 -0.30
N ASN A 232 19.18 -2.17 -0.69
CA ASN A 232 19.29 -2.77 -2.02
C ASN A 232 19.24 -1.71 -3.15
N ASN A 233 20.08 -0.68 -3.03
CA ASN A 233 20.31 0.32 -4.07
C ASN A 233 21.82 0.35 -4.41
N LYS A 234 22.29 1.40 -5.08
CA LYS A 234 23.70 1.62 -5.44
C LYS A 234 24.28 2.85 -4.75
N LEU A 235 23.70 3.29 -3.62
CA LEU A 235 24.10 4.51 -2.93
C LEU A 235 25.58 4.44 -2.53
N SER A 236 26.37 5.43 -2.90
CA SER A 236 27.78 5.55 -2.49
C SER A 236 27.97 6.33 -1.19
N SER A 237 27.01 7.20 -0.85
CA SER A 237 26.98 7.99 0.37
C SER A 237 25.55 8.36 0.75
N LEU A 238 25.39 8.91 1.96
CA LEU A 238 24.18 9.62 2.37
C LEU A 238 24.44 11.13 2.32
N PRO A 239 23.44 11.97 1.97
CA PRO A 239 23.56 13.42 1.98
C PRO A 239 23.74 13.93 3.42
N MET A 240 24.45 15.06 3.58
CA MET A 240 24.64 15.68 4.90
C MET A 240 23.31 16.14 5.51
N GLU A 241 22.31 16.41 4.67
CA GLU A 241 20.98 16.84 5.06
C GLU A 241 20.16 15.72 5.73
N ILE A 242 20.67 14.48 5.78
CA ILE A 242 20.07 13.41 6.58
C ILE A 242 19.97 13.82 8.06
N GLY A 243 20.94 14.60 8.56
CA GLY A 243 20.94 15.13 9.95
C GLY A 243 19.77 16.08 10.24
N LEU A 244 19.12 16.64 9.22
CA LEU A 244 17.92 17.48 9.39
C LEU A 244 16.67 16.66 9.71
N LEU A 245 16.70 15.34 9.52
CA LEU A 245 15.60 14.43 9.81
C LEU A 245 15.56 14.08 11.30
N THR A 246 15.28 15.07 12.14
CA THR A 246 15.31 14.94 13.61
C THR A 246 14.28 13.96 14.19
N GLN A 247 13.23 13.66 13.43
CA GLN A 247 12.20 12.66 13.78
C GLN A 247 12.50 11.26 13.22
N LEU A 248 13.63 11.05 12.53
CA LEU A 248 13.96 9.76 11.94
C LEU A 248 14.25 8.74 13.04
N GLU A 249 13.50 7.64 13.08
CA GLU A 249 13.60 6.56 14.05
C GLU A 249 14.33 5.35 13.46
N VAL A 250 14.07 5.06 12.18
CA VAL A 250 14.57 3.88 11.49
C VAL A 250 15.20 4.25 10.15
N LEU A 251 16.47 3.90 9.98
CA LEU A 251 17.19 4.06 8.73
C LEU A 251 17.71 2.70 8.23
N LYS A 252 17.17 2.22 7.10
CA LYS A 252 17.64 0.98 6.45
C LYS A 252 18.38 1.30 5.16
N VAL A 253 19.66 0.98 5.15
CA VAL A 253 20.63 1.35 4.10
C VAL A 253 21.52 0.18 3.70
N ASN A 254 21.26 -1.01 4.24
CA ASN A 254 21.98 -2.24 3.90
C ASN A 254 21.90 -2.59 2.41
N ASN A 255 22.91 -3.31 1.92
CA ASN A 255 23.06 -3.69 0.52
C ASN A 255 23.13 -2.45 -0.41
N ASN A 256 23.97 -1.49 -0.02
CA ASN A 256 24.37 -0.34 -0.84
C ASN A 256 25.91 -0.35 -1.01
N ARG A 257 26.47 0.72 -1.58
CA ARG A 257 27.92 0.93 -1.75
C ARG A 257 28.46 2.00 -0.78
N ILE A 258 27.76 2.22 0.33
CA ILE A 258 28.11 3.23 1.33
C ILE A 258 29.31 2.75 2.10
N SER A 259 30.44 3.45 1.96
CA SER A 259 31.66 3.20 2.74
C SER A 259 31.77 4.11 3.96
N ASN A 260 31.15 5.28 3.91
CA ASN A 260 31.22 6.29 4.96
C ASN A 260 29.82 6.76 5.34
N VAL A 261 29.55 6.81 6.65
CA VAL A 261 28.33 7.40 7.20
C VAL A 261 28.64 8.84 7.59
N PRO A 262 27.87 9.85 7.16
CA PRO A 262 28.16 11.24 7.47
C PRO A 262 27.98 11.50 8.98
N MET A 263 28.86 12.32 9.57
CA MET A 263 28.86 12.59 11.02
C MET A 263 27.55 13.23 11.51
N CYS A 264 26.88 14.00 10.65
CA CYS A 264 25.57 14.61 10.93
C CYS A 264 24.44 13.60 11.17
N ILE A 265 24.66 12.29 10.94
CA ILE A 265 23.70 11.27 11.36
C ILE A 265 23.44 11.31 12.88
N GLY A 266 24.41 11.82 13.65
CA GLY A 266 24.26 12.08 15.09
C GLY A 266 23.23 13.17 15.43
N ASP A 267 22.86 14.02 14.46
CA ASP A 267 21.85 15.07 14.64
C ASP A 267 20.42 14.51 14.55
N CYS A 268 20.25 13.28 14.06
CA CYS A 268 18.98 12.54 14.09
C CYS A 268 18.67 12.08 15.53
N SER A 269 18.22 13.00 16.38
CA SER A 269 18.02 12.75 17.82
C SER A 269 17.01 11.65 18.17
N SER A 270 16.10 11.30 17.26
CA SER A 270 15.12 10.22 17.44
C SER A 270 15.59 8.85 16.90
N LEU A 271 16.80 8.76 16.35
CA LEU A 271 17.27 7.57 15.63
C LEU A 271 17.53 6.42 16.60
N ALA A 272 16.73 5.36 16.46
CA ALA A 272 16.77 4.19 17.32
C ALA A 272 17.39 2.97 16.62
N GLU A 273 17.18 2.85 15.32
CA GLU A 273 17.63 1.68 14.55
C GLU A 273 18.29 2.11 13.24
N VAL A 274 19.53 1.65 13.04
CA VAL A 274 20.22 1.80 11.76
C VAL A 274 20.74 0.47 11.28
N ILE A 275 20.30 0.05 10.09
CA ILE A 275 20.73 -1.21 9.47
C ILE A 275 21.67 -0.89 8.32
N PHE A 276 22.97 -1.14 8.53
CA PHE A 276 24.02 -1.14 7.52
C PHE A 276 24.47 -2.57 7.21
N SER A 277 24.96 -2.81 5.99
CA SER A 277 25.75 -4.00 5.67
C SER A 277 27.21 -3.60 5.62
N VAL A 278 28.07 -4.24 6.42
CA VAL A 278 29.52 -4.17 6.20
C VAL A 278 29.84 -5.12 5.06
N SER A 279 30.18 -4.60 3.89
CA SER A 279 30.84 -5.42 2.87
C SER A 279 32.19 -5.85 3.47
N PRO A 280 32.51 -7.15 3.58
CA PRO A 280 33.84 -7.54 4.03
C PRO A 280 34.86 -6.89 3.10
N PRO A 281 35.98 -6.36 3.63
CA PRO A 281 37.04 -5.86 2.79
C PRO A 281 37.42 -6.97 1.82
N ILE A 282 37.45 -6.65 0.53
CA ILE A 282 38.01 -7.55 -0.48
C ILE A 282 39.47 -7.73 -0.05
N LEU A 283 39.79 -8.86 0.57
CA LEU A 283 41.15 -9.31 0.75
C LEU A 283 41.69 -9.54 -0.66
N CYS A 284 42.27 -8.51 -1.27
CA CYS A 284 43.12 -8.68 -2.43
C CYS A 284 44.20 -9.66 -2.01
N GLY A 285 44.11 -10.88 -2.54
CA GLY A 285 45.06 -11.94 -2.28
C GLY A 285 46.47 -11.44 -2.59
N GLY A 286 47.30 -11.44 -1.55
CA GLY A 286 48.75 -11.34 -1.72
C GLY A 286 49.24 -12.54 -2.53
N GLY A 287 50.12 -12.24 -3.48
CA GLY A 287 50.81 -13.18 -4.34
C GLY A 287 51.28 -12.41 -5.56
N SER A 288 52.51 -11.91 -5.61
CA SER A 288 53.65 -12.77 -5.89
C SER A 288 54.94 -12.14 -5.37
N THR A 289 55.68 -12.88 -4.55
CA THR A 289 57.15 -12.83 -4.51
C THR A 289 57.68 -13.86 -5.49
#